data_AF-A0A0V0XX44-F1
#
_entry.id   AF-A0A0V0XX44-F1
#
_cell.length_a   1.000
_cell.length_b   1.000
_cell.length_c   1.000
_cell.angle_alpha   90.00
_cell.angle_beta   90.00
_cell.angle_gamma   90.00
#
_symmetry.space_group_name_H-M   'P 1'
#
loop_
_entity.id
_entity.type
_entity.pdbx_description
1 polymer ?
#
loop_
_entity_poly.entity_id
_entity_poly.type
_entity_poly.pdbx_seq_one_letter_code
_entity_poly.pdbx_strand_id
1 'polypeptide(L)'
;MELSNSLLLNETALNQLSKPKRAVFIHEWLRYLDQILPVAEKSDIKDCQKNLLSQMSSLINSGLGPPSRHLMARCMATLFSVGDTFYLYEAVNVCNDILKVKDDSPNYLPSKLTAICCIGAMYKSLGRMVGRSFEETTQILIRSLKNAESQSRAEIMNTLACLVSGLEAGGSSVHKEIYKVAKSLLLDRQMAVRCAASKCIQALVPEAQFVWTHELETLCSTCFKAFDGCTHAVRRSIAKLLGLALATAHNPPSSARRLTAGVHHGVGLQPPSAKPISIEDVWTILSSGFLRGGMGFLKTSTNFHSGVSKEVRAGTAMAYVEFFTCLGSSWFEKSLSKCVRHFFDLVTSGCQGSAGHGEAIFIRQCAVFALSNPLLKLFSEKMQMIACKEMGQIIAEHMNSFGILEPIFSVLLHPSELCRLAAAWCLRCISITVPSLMTPLLERCLLRLEHNKNSANAISGYSCATAALTAAVCHCPLGIPNSKCKASAR
;
A
#
# COMPACT_ATOMS: atom_id res chain seq x y z
N MET A 1 27.84 -33.35 -10.32
CA MET A 1 27.85 -31.89 -10.52
C MET A 1 28.24 -31.51 -11.95
N GLU A 2 29.23 -32.13 -12.59
CA GLU A 2 29.58 -31.76 -13.99
C GLU A 2 28.51 -32.16 -15.03
N LEU A 3 27.78 -33.25 -14.80
CA LEU A 3 26.76 -33.77 -15.75
C LEU A 3 25.46 -32.93 -15.85
N SER A 4 25.29 -31.91 -15.00
CA SER A 4 24.15 -30.98 -15.03
C SER A 4 24.47 -29.64 -15.71
N ASN A 5 25.72 -29.45 -16.15
CA ASN A 5 26.22 -28.19 -16.72
C ASN A 5 26.16 -28.21 -18.26
N SER A 6 24.98 -28.49 -18.81
CA SER A 6 24.71 -28.49 -20.25
C SER A 6 23.37 -27.83 -20.54
N LEU A 7 23.24 -27.23 -21.72
CA LEU A 7 21.98 -26.62 -22.16
C LEU A 7 20.84 -27.65 -22.20
N LEU A 8 21.13 -28.89 -22.60
CA LEU A 8 20.18 -30.00 -22.56
C LEU A 8 20.33 -30.80 -21.26
N LEU A 9 19.20 -31.29 -20.75
CA LEU A 9 19.18 -32.17 -19.59
C LEU A 9 19.74 -33.54 -19.96
N ASN A 10 20.69 -34.04 -19.17
CA ASN A 10 21.20 -35.39 -19.35
C ASN A 10 20.20 -36.43 -18.81
N GLU A 11 19.28 -36.88 -19.66
CA GLU A 11 18.24 -37.86 -19.32
C GLU A 11 18.80 -39.23 -18.97
N THR A 12 19.92 -39.63 -19.58
CA THR A 12 20.57 -40.91 -19.27
C THR A 12 21.08 -40.94 -17.83
N ALA A 13 21.75 -39.86 -17.40
CA ALA A 13 22.18 -39.69 -16.01
C ALA A 13 20.98 -39.58 -15.07
N LEU A 14 19.93 -38.85 -15.46
CA LEU A 14 18.72 -38.70 -14.65
C LEU A 14 18.02 -40.03 -14.37
N ASN A 15 17.91 -40.90 -15.39
CA ASN A 15 17.23 -42.18 -15.27
C ASN A 15 17.96 -43.17 -14.36
N GLN A 16 19.29 -43.08 -14.28
CA GLN A 16 20.11 -43.89 -13.37
C GLN A 16 19.99 -43.47 -11.90
N LEU A 17 19.47 -42.28 -11.61
CA LEU A 17 19.33 -41.78 -10.24
C LEU A 17 18.07 -42.31 -9.54
N SER A 18 18.18 -42.53 -8.23
CA SER A 18 17.03 -42.77 -7.34
C SER A 18 16.05 -41.59 -7.36
N LYS A 19 14.74 -41.85 -7.17
CA LYS A 19 13.68 -40.82 -7.16
C LYS A 19 14.02 -39.50 -6.41
N PRO A 20 14.53 -39.50 -5.17
CA PRO A 20 14.84 -38.24 -4.46
C PRO A 20 16.01 -37.47 -5.10
N LYS A 21 17.03 -38.18 -5.59
CA LYS A 21 18.18 -37.57 -6.28
C LYS A 21 17.81 -36.95 -7.62
N ARG A 22 16.77 -37.45 -8.30
CA ARG A 22 16.26 -36.88 -9.55
C ARG A 22 15.78 -35.43 -9.37
N ALA A 23 15.03 -35.16 -8.30
CA ALA A 23 14.51 -33.82 -8.03
C ALA A 23 15.65 -32.80 -7.80
N VAL A 24 16.71 -33.21 -7.10
CA VAL A 24 17.91 -32.39 -6.87
C VAL A 24 18.66 -32.16 -8.18
N PHE A 25 18.87 -33.20 -8.98
CA PHE A 25 19.55 -33.08 -10.27
C PHE A 25 18.83 -32.12 -11.23
N ILE A 26 17.50 -32.20 -11.31
CA ILE A 26 16.67 -31.27 -12.11
C ILE A 26 16.80 -29.85 -11.57
N HIS A 27 16.82 -29.67 -10.24
CA HIS A 27 17.00 -28.35 -9.64
C HIS A 27 18.36 -27.72 -9.97
N GLU A 28 19.44 -28.51 -9.88
CA GLU A 28 20.79 -28.06 -10.23
C GLU A 28 20.90 -27.68 -11.71
N TRP A 29 20.34 -28.50 -12.60
CA TRP A 29 20.26 -28.20 -14.03
C TRP A 29 19.47 -26.92 -14.32
N LEU A 30 18.30 -26.74 -13.70
CA LEU A 30 17.49 -25.51 -13.85
C LEU A 30 18.21 -24.26 -13.32
N ARG A 31 19.00 -24.40 -12.25
CA ARG A 31 19.81 -23.29 -11.72
C ARG A 31 20.94 -22.94 -12.69
N TYR A 32 21.59 -23.93 -13.28
CA TYR A 32 22.59 -23.72 -14.32
C TYR A 32 21.96 -23.02 -15.55
N LEU A 33 20.79 -23.50 -16.00
CA LEU A 33 20.05 -22.89 -17.11
C LEU A 33 19.70 -21.43 -16.87
N ASP A 34 19.17 -21.11 -15.69
CA ASP A 34 18.81 -19.73 -15.32
C ASP A 34 20.03 -18.79 -15.35
N GLN A 35 21.24 -19.30 -15.12
CA GLN A 35 22.49 -18.54 -15.19
C GLN A 35 23.05 -18.43 -16.62
N ILE A 36 22.96 -19.50 -17.41
CA ILE A 36 23.61 -19.56 -18.73
C ILE A 36 22.76 -19.00 -19.87
N LEU A 37 21.43 -19.17 -19.84
CA LEU A 37 20.54 -18.71 -20.91
C LEU A 37 20.67 -17.20 -21.24
N PRO A 38 20.87 -16.28 -20.27
CA PRO A 38 21.04 -14.87 -20.57
C PRO A 38 22.38 -14.51 -21.26
N VAL A 39 23.41 -15.35 -21.11
CA VAL A 39 24.80 -15.04 -21.52
C VAL A 39 25.31 -15.94 -22.64
N ALA A 40 24.64 -17.06 -22.91
CA ALA A 40 25.00 -17.98 -23.99
C ALA A 40 24.81 -17.33 -25.37
N GLU A 41 25.57 -17.81 -26.35
CA GLU A 41 25.44 -17.34 -27.72
C GLU A 41 24.06 -17.70 -28.28
N LYS A 42 23.45 -16.77 -29.02
CA LYS A 42 22.09 -16.94 -29.55
C LYS A 42 22.01 -18.11 -30.54
N SER A 43 23.08 -18.39 -31.28
CA SER A 43 23.20 -19.55 -32.18
C SER A 43 23.03 -20.85 -31.40
N ASP A 44 23.80 -21.03 -30.32
CA ASP A 44 23.78 -22.25 -29.51
C ASP A 44 22.39 -22.50 -28.90
N ILE A 45 21.72 -21.43 -28.45
CA ILE A 45 20.36 -21.53 -27.93
C ILE A 45 19.40 -21.98 -29.03
N LYS A 46 19.44 -21.36 -30.21
CA LYS A 46 18.55 -21.69 -31.34
C LYS A 46 18.70 -23.14 -31.78
N ASP A 47 19.94 -23.62 -31.87
CA ASP A 47 20.25 -24.98 -32.32
C ASP A 47 19.65 -26.05 -31.40
N CYS A 48 19.63 -25.80 -30.08
CA CYS A 48 19.10 -26.74 -29.10
C CYS A 48 17.67 -26.43 -28.61
N GLN A 49 17.08 -25.29 -29.01
CA GLN A 49 15.85 -24.77 -28.42
C GLN A 49 14.67 -25.75 -28.49
N LYS A 50 14.47 -26.42 -29.63
CA LYS A 50 13.38 -27.39 -29.80
C LYS A 50 13.51 -28.57 -28.84
N ASN A 51 14.73 -29.09 -28.69
CA ASN A 51 15.01 -30.21 -27.80
C ASN A 51 14.85 -29.78 -26.34
N LEU A 52 15.40 -28.61 -25.99
CA LEU A 52 15.27 -28.03 -24.65
C LEU A 52 13.79 -27.82 -24.27
N LEU A 53 12.99 -27.28 -25.18
CA LEU A 53 11.56 -27.08 -24.98
C LEU A 53 10.83 -28.41 -24.77
N SER A 54 11.17 -29.46 -25.51
CA SER A 54 10.60 -30.80 -25.33
C SER A 54 10.88 -31.35 -23.93
N GLN A 55 12.14 -31.24 -23.46
CA GLN A 55 12.54 -31.67 -22.12
C GLN A 55 11.83 -30.88 -21.02
N MET A 56 11.75 -29.56 -21.17
CA MET A 56 11.05 -28.70 -20.21
C MET A 56 9.55 -29.01 -20.19
N SER A 57 8.93 -29.25 -21.34
CA SER A 57 7.51 -29.62 -21.46
C SER A 57 7.21 -30.97 -20.79
N SER A 58 8.10 -31.95 -20.93
CA SER A 58 8.03 -33.23 -20.22
C SER A 58 8.10 -33.03 -18.70
N LEU A 59 9.03 -32.20 -18.23
CA LEU A 59 9.17 -31.88 -16.81
C LEU A 59 7.95 -31.15 -16.23
N ILE A 60 7.33 -30.23 -17.00
CA ILE A 60 6.09 -29.56 -16.59
C ILE A 60 4.96 -30.58 -16.38
N ASN A 61 4.81 -31.55 -17.30
CA ASN A 61 3.84 -32.64 -17.17
C ASN A 61 4.10 -33.53 -15.96
N SER A 62 5.37 -33.84 -15.66
CA SER A 62 5.74 -34.66 -14.50
C SER A 62 5.53 -33.96 -13.15
N GLY A 63 5.46 -32.62 -13.16
CA GLY A 63 5.28 -31.79 -11.98
C GLY A 63 6.58 -31.55 -11.22
N LEU A 64 6.81 -30.29 -10.85
CA LEU A 64 7.99 -29.87 -10.11
C LEU A 64 7.63 -29.38 -8.71
N GLY A 65 8.56 -29.61 -7.77
CA GLY A 65 8.50 -29.04 -6.43
C GLY A 65 8.60 -27.51 -6.44
N PRO A 66 8.22 -26.83 -5.35
CA PRO A 66 8.10 -25.36 -5.31
C PRO A 66 9.35 -24.57 -5.78
N PRO A 67 10.59 -24.86 -5.35
CA PRO A 67 11.75 -24.08 -5.79
C PRO A 67 12.08 -24.29 -7.28
N SER A 68 12.04 -25.54 -7.75
CA SER A 68 12.31 -25.89 -9.16
C SER A 68 11.23 -25.36 -10.11
N ARG A 69 9.99 -25.27 -9.65
CA ARG A 69 8.88 -24.68 -10.42
C ARG A 69 9.16 -23.24 -10.85
N HIS A 70 9.60 -22.40 -9.92
CA HIS A 70 9.89 -20.99 -10.21
C HIS A 70 11.11 -20.83 -11.12
N LEU A 71 12.13 -21.69 -10.95
CA LEU A 71 13.27 -21.73 -11.87
C LEU A 71 12.86 -22.17 -13.28
N MET A 72 12.03 -23.21 -13.40
CA MET A 72 11.48 -23.67 -14.69
C MET A 72 10.73 -22.54 -15.41
N ALA A 73 9.84 -21.84 -14.70
CA ALA A 73 9.08 -20.73 -15.24
C ALA A 73 9.98 -19.60 -15.76
N ARG A 74 11.01 -19.24 -14.98
CA ARG A 74 12.01 -18.23 -15.38
C ARG A 74 12.82 -18.68 -16.59
N CYS A 75 13.33 -19.91 -16.59
CA CYS A 75 14.08 -20.46 -17.71
C CYS A 75 13.24 -20.44 -18.99
N MET A 76 11.96 -20.81 -18.91
CA MET A 76 11.06 -20.81 -20.07
C MET A 76 10.88 -19.40 -20.63
N ALA A 77 10.63 -18.41 -19.76
CA ALA A 77 10.51 -17.02 -20.19
C ALA A 77 11.81 -16.47 -20.79
N THR A 78 12.97 -16.77 -20.20
CA THR A 78 14.28 -16.35 -20.71
C THR A 78 14.61 -17.03 -22.03
N LEU A 79 14.33 -18.34 -22.17
CA LEU A 79 14.57 -19.10 -23.40
C LEU A 79 13.92 -18.42 -24.59
N PHE A 80 12.65 -18.05 -24.48
CA PHE A 80 11.92 -17.36 -25.56
C PHE A 80 12.26 -15.87 -25.68
N SER A 81 12.87 -15.26 -24.66
CA SER A 81 13.34 -13.85 -24.74
C SER A 81 14.68 -13.73 -25.46
N VAL A 82 15.54 -14.76 -25.37
CA VAL A 82 16.88 -14.77 -25.98
C VAL A 82 16.90 -15.57 -27.29
N GLY A 83 16.17 -16.68 -27.35
CA GLY A 83 15.99 -17.53 -28.53
C GLY A 83 14.85 -17.07 -29.44
N ASP A 84 14.30 -18.00 -30.24
CA ASP A 84 13.22 -17.71 -31.18
C ASP A 84 11.83 -17.90 -30.56
N THR A 85 10.88 -17.02 -30.88
CA THR A 85 9.51 -17.11 -30.34
C THR A 85 8.59 -18.05 -31.12
N PHE A 86 9.13 -18.78 -32.11
CA PHE A 86 8.35 -19.66 -33.00
C PHE A 86 7.50 -20.68 -32.24
N TYR A 87 8.05 -21.30 -31.21
CA TYR A 87 7.37 -22.31 -30.39
C TYR A 87 6.68 -21.74 -29.13
N LEU A 88 6.62 -20.42 -28.96
CA LEU A 88 6.03 -19.79 -27.76
C LEU A 88 4.54 -20.14 -27.63
N TYR A 89 3.80 -20.10 -28.73
CA TYR A 89 2.38 -20.46 -28.76
C TYR A 89 2.16 -21.93 -28.37
N GLU A 90 3.00 -22.83 -28.87
CA GLU A 90 2.97 -24.25 -28.52
C GLU A 90 3.26 -24.46 -27.03
N ALA A 91 4.28 -23.80 -26.48
CA ALA A 91 4.62 -23.90 -25.06
C ALA A 91 3.48 -23.42 -24.13
N VAL A 92 2.80 -22.33 -24.52
CA VAL A 92 1.61 -21.84 -23.80
C VAL A 92 0.47 -22.86 -23.89
N ASN A 93 0.23 -23.46 -25.05
CA ASN A 93 -0.81 -24.47 -25.23
C ASN A 93 -0.55 -25.74 -24.41
N VAL A 94 0.69 -26.23 -24.36
CA VAL A 94 1.07 -27.36 -23.49
C VAL A 94 0.66 -27.08 -22.04
N CYS A 95 0.95 -25.86 -21.55
CA CYS A 95 0.55 -25.49 -20.20
C CYS A 95 -0.98 -25.38 -20.06
N ASN A 96 -1.67 -24.79 -21.04
CA ASN A 96 -3.14 -24.69 -21.03
C ASN A 96 -3.83 -26.05 -21.03
N ASP A 97 -3.30 -27.02 -21.77
CA ASP A 97 -3.87 -28.36 -21.86
C ASP A 97 -3.75 -29.10 -20.52
N ILE A 98 -2.63 -28.93 -19.79
CA ILE A 98 -2.50 -29.43 -18.41
C ILE A 98 -3.58 -28.82 -17.49
N LEU A 99 -3.90 -27.54 -17.66
CA LEU A 99 -4.93 -26.88 -16.85
C LEU A 99 -6.36 -27.27 -17.22
N LYS A 100 -6.61 -27.72 -18.45
CA LYS A 100 -7.91 -28.24 -18.89
C LYS A 100 -8.26 -29.59 -18.26
N VAL A 101 -7.26 -30.35 -17.79
CA VAL A 101 -7.48 -31.66 -17.16
C VAL A 101 -8.19 -31.50 -15.81
N LYS A 102 -9.36 -32.12 -15.70
CA LYS A 102 -10.19 -32.14 -14.48
C LYS A 102 -9.75 -33.24 -13.50
N ASP A 103 -8.48 -33.22 -13.12
CA ASP A 103 -7.92 -34.09 -12.08
C ASP A 103 -7.48 -33.23 -10.88
N ASP A 104 -8.22 -33.32 -9.78
CA ASP A 104 -7.95 -32.59 -8.55
C ASP A 104 -7.20 -33.45 -7.51
N SER A 105 -6.63 -34.59 -7.93
CA SER A 105 -5.81 -35.42 -7.07
C SER A 105 -4.54 -34.69 -6.63
N PRO A 106 -4.04 -34.95 -5.40
CA PRO A 106 -2.78 -34.37 -4.92
C PRO A 106 -1.57 -34.72 -5.80
N ASN A 107 -1.65 -35.81 -6.58
CA ASN A 107 -0.58 -36.23 -7.49
C ASN A 107 -0.51 -35.38 -8.76
N TYR A 108 -1.63 -34.81 -9.21
CA TYR A 108 -1.69 -33.97 -10.42
C TYR A 108 -1.46 -32.48 -10.12
N LEU A 109 -1.71 -32.07 -8.89
CA LEU A 109 -1.54 -30.70 -8.42
C LEU A 109 -0.14 -30.10 -8.71
N PRO A 110 1.00 -30.80 -8.54
CA PRO A 110 2.32 -30.28 -8.89
C PRO A 110 2.46 -29.88 -10.36
N SER A 111 1.88 -30.66 -11.28
CA SER A 111 1.89 -30.38 -12.72
C SER A 111 1.05 -29.15 -13.05
N LYS A 112 -0.18 -29.07 -12.51
CA LYS A 112 -1.04 -27.88 -12.63
C LYS A 112 -0.35 -26.62 -12.15
N LEU A 113 0.21 -26.64 -10.94
CA LEU A 113 0.90 -25.48 -10.38
C LEU A 113 2.14 -25.10 -11.20
N THR A 114 2.85 -26.08 -11.74
CA THR A 114 4.02 -25.82 -12.60
C THR A 114 3.62 -25.15 -13.91
N ALA A 115 2.56 -25.64 -14.56
CA ALA A 115 1.99 -25.01 -15.74
C ALA A 115 1.51 -23.57 -15.46
N ILE A 116 0.80 -23.33 -14.35
CA ILE A 116 0.33 -21.98 -13.94
C ILE A 116 1.51 -21.02 -13.80
N CYS A 117 2.59 -21.44 -13.14
CA CYS A 117 3.78 -20.61 -12.92
C CYS A 117 4.50 -20.30 -14.24
N CYS A 118 4.66 -21.30 -15.12
CA CYS A 118 5.30 -21.13 -16.44
C CYS A 118 4.50 -20.18 -17.34
N ILE A 119 3.17 -20.33 -17.39
CA ILE A 119 2.26 -19.40 -18.08
C ILE A 119 2.48 -17.98 -17.57
N GLY A 120 2.49 -17.79 -16.25
CA GLY A 120 2.69 -16.48 -15.65
C GLY A 120 4.00 -15.82 -16.07
N ALA A 121 5.10 -16.55 -16.01
CA ALA A 121 6.40 -16.02 -16.43
C ALA A 121 6.46 -15.71 -17.93
N MET A 122 5.93 -16.59 -18.79
CA MET A 122 5.89 -16.37 -20.24
C MET A 122 5.05 -15.14 -20.59
N TYR A 123 3.84 -15.01 -20.04
CA TYR A 123 3.01 -13.82 -20.32
C TYR A 123 3.63 -12.53 -19.77
N LYS A 124 4.28 -12.59 -18.60
CA LYS A 124 4.93 -11.40 -18.02
C LYS A 124 6.02 -10.83 -18.93
N SER A 125 6.85 -11.70 -19.51
CA SER A 125 7.98 -11.27 -20.34
C SER A 125 7.63 -11.08 -21.81
N LEU A 126 6.69 -11.88 -22.32
CA LEU A 126 6.46 -12.05 -23.77
C LEU A 126 4.99 -11.90 -24.16
N GLY A 127 4.12 -11.42 -23.26
CA GLY A 127 2.66 -11.47 -23.45
C GLY A 127 2.18 -10.88 -24.77
N ARG A 128 2.76 -9.76 -25.20
CA ARG A 128 2.43 -9.12 -26.50
C ARG A 128 2.76 -9.97 -27.72
N MET A 129 3.65 -10.95 -27.60
CA MET A 129 4.10 -11.83 -28.68
C MET A 129 3.26 -13.10 -28.81
N VAL A 130 2.42 -13.42 -27.80
CA VAL A 130 1.58 -14.64 -27.79
C VAL A 130 0.29 -14.47 -28.61
N GLY A 131 0.04 -13.29 -29.17
CA GLY A 131 -1.19 -12.99 -29.91
C GLY A 131 -2.43 -13.08 -29.00
N ARG A 132 -3.58 -13.53 -29.54
CA ARG A 132 -4.86 -13.58 -28.78
C ARG A 132 -5.03 -14.78 -27.85
N SER A 133 -4.03 -15.67 -27.72
CA SER A 133 -4.15 -16.86 -26.85
C SER A 133 -4.32 -16.51 -25.36
N PHE A 134 -4.01 -15.28 -24.95
CA PHE A 134 -4.27 -14.82 -23.57
C PHE A 134 -5.76 -14.85 -23.19
N GLU A 135 -6.68 -14.71 -24.15
CA GLU A 135 -8.11 -14.75 -23.89
C GLU A 135 -8.54 -16.15 -23.44
N GLU A 136 -8.12 -17.18 -24.18
CA GLU A 136 -8.35 -18.58 -23.81
C GLU A 136 -7.68 -18.91 -22.48
N THR A 137 -6.40 -18.55 -22.32
CA THR A 137 -5.64 -18.79 -21.08
C THR A 137 -6.34 -18.17 -19.87
N THR A 138 -6.82 -16.93 -19.99
CA THR A 138 -7.54 -16.24 -18.91
C THR A 138 -8.82 -16.99 -18.53
N GLN A 139 -9.59 -17.45 -19.51
CA GLN A 139 -10.81 -18.23 -19.24
C GLN A 139 -10.50 -19.56 -18.53
N ILE A 140 -9.44 -20.26 -18.94
CA ILE A 140 -9.00 -21.51 -18.30
C ILE A 140 -8.60 -21.25 -16.84
N LEU A 141 -7.81 -20.20 -16.58
CA LEU A 141 -7.40 -19.81 -15.23
C LEU A 141 -8.60 -19.43 -14.35
N ILE A 142 -9.52 -18.61 -14.86
CA ILE A 142 -10.74 -18.21 -14.13
C ILE A 142 -11.61 -19.43 -13.81
N ARG A 143 -11.77 -20.36 -14.76
CA ARG A 143 -12.51 -21.60 -14.53
C ARG A 143 -11.86 -22.47 -13.46
N SER A 144 -10.53 -22.54 -13.47
CA SER A 144 -9.74 -23.32 -12.50
C SER A 144 -9.87 -22.80 -11.07
N LEU A 145 -10.16 -21.51 -10.87
CA LEU A 145 -10.34 -20.93 -9.53
C LEU A 145 -11.52 -21.49 -8.74
N LYS A 146 -12.59 -21.95 -9.41
CA LYS A 146 -13.84 -22.35 -8.74
C LYS A 146 -13.68 -23.54 -7.80
N ASN A 147 -12.81 -24.48 -8.17
CA ASN A 147 -12.59 -25.74 -7.42
C ASN A 147 -11.18 -25.81 -6.80
N ALA A 148 -10.36 -24.76 -6.97
CA ALA A 148 -8.97 -24.77 -6.54
C ALA A 148 -8.84 -24.63 -5.01
N GLU A 149 -7.90 -25.38 -4.45
CA GLU A 149 -7.41 -25.18 -3.08
C GLU A 149 -6.68 -23.82 -2.92
N SER A 150 -6.38 -23.43 -1.68
CA SER A 150 -5.82 -22.11 -1.36
C SER A 150 -4.51 -21.78 -2.06
N GLN A 151 -3.60 -22.75 -2.21
CA GLN A 151 -2.33 -22.54 -2.89
C GLN A 151 -2.56 -22.28 -4.38
N SER A 152 -3.33 -23.13 -5.04
CA SER A 152 -3.72 -22.97 -6.45
C SER A 152 -4.43 -21.64 -6.71
N ARG A 153 -5.35 -21.23 -5.84
CA ARG A 153 -6.03 -19.92 -5.97
C ARG A 153 -5.06 -18.74 -5.89
N ALA A 154 -4.08 -18.80 -4.99
CA ALA A 154 -3.06 -17.76 -4.87
C ALA A 154 -2.15 -17.73 -6.11
N GLU A 155 -1.71 -18.90 -6.60
CA GLU A 155 -0.82 -19.00 -7.76
C GLU A 155 -1.51 -18.54 -9.05
N ILE A 156 -2.76 -18.97 -9.28
CA ILE A 156 -3.56 -18.51 -10.43
C ILE A 156 -3.69 -16.99 -10.42
N MET A 157 -3.93 -16.40 -9.25
CA MET A 157 -4.10 -14.96 -9.14
C MET A 157 -2.78 -14.19 -9.35
N ASN A 158 -1.64 -14.73 -8.91
CA ASN A 158 -0.32 -14.19 -9.27
C ASN A 158 -0.06 -14.29 -10.78
N THR A 159 -0.47 -15.39 -11.42
CA THR A 159 -0.36 -15.58 -12.87
C THR A 159 -1.23 -14.60 -13.65
N LEU A 160 -2.46 -14.33 -13.19
CA LEU A 160 -3.30 -13.29 -13.77
C LEU A 160 -2.68 -11.90 -13.61
N ALA A 161 -2.02 -11.61 -12.48
CA ALA A 161 -1.27 -10.37 -12.30
C ALA A 161 -0.11 -10.25 -13.31
N CYS A 162 0.66 -11.32 -13.49
CA CYS A 162 1.73 -11.40 -14.49
C CYS A 162 1.20 -11.19 -15.92
N LEU A 163 0.06 -11.79 -16.24
CA LEU A 163 -0.61 -11.65 -17.54
C LEU A 163 -1.01 -10.21 -17.81
N VAL A 164 -1.63 -9.53 -16.84
CA VAL A 164 -1.99 -8.11 -16.95
C VAL A 164 -0.73 -7.24 -17.13
N SER A 165 0.30 -7.46 -16.31
CA SER A 165 1.55 -6.68 -16.41
C SER A 165 2.30 -6.88 -17.73
N GLY A 166 2.22 -8.06 -18.35
CA GLY A 166 2.93 -8.32 -19.60
C GLY A 166 2.16 -7.94 -20.86
N LEU A 167 0.82 -7.93 -20.81
CA LEU A 167 -0.02 -7.48 -21.92
C LEU A 167 -0.25 -5.96 -21.90
N GLU A 168 -0.30 -5.37 -20.71
CA GLU A 168 -0.66 -3.97 -20.49
C GLU A 168 -2.03 -3.66 -21.16
N ALA A 169 -2.21 -2.48 -21.74
CA ALA A 169 -3.40 -2.11 -22.52
C ALA A 169 -3.80 -3.11 -23.63
N GLY A 170 -2.87 -3.95 -24.12
CA GLY A 170 -3.14 -5.00 -25.10
C GLY A 170 -4.09 -6.09 -24.61
N GLY A 171 -4.22 -6.26 -23.28
CA GLY A 171 -5.12 -7.23 -22.63
C GLY A 171 -6.51 -6.70 -22.29
N SER A 172 -6.91 -5.54 -22.85
CA SER A 172 -8.15 -4.85 -22.46
C SER A 172 -9.43 -5.70 -22.51
N SER A 173 -9.51 -6.69 -23.40
CA SER A 173 -10.67 -7.60 -23.52
C SER A 173 -10.90 -8.45 -22.27
N VAL A 174 -9.85 -8.77 -21.49
CA VAL A 174 -9.96 -9.63 -20.30
C VAL A 174 -9.93 -8.88 -18.97
N HIS A 175 -9.54 -7.60 -18.96
CA HIS A 175 -9.35 -6.82 -17.72
C HIS A 175 -10.58 -6.81 -16.81
N LYS A 176 -11.79 -6.68 -17.36
CA LYS A 176 -13.04 -6.61 -16.59
C LYS A 176 -13.36 -7.92 -15.86
N GLU A 177 -13.12 -9.05 -16.53
CA GLU A 177 -13.38 -10.37 -15.94
C GLU A 177 -12.35 -10.71 -14.86
N ILE A 178 -11.07 -10.42 -15.12
CA ILE A 178 -10.00 -10.57 -14.12
C ILE A 178 -10.30 -9.72 -12.88
N TYR A 179 -10.67 -8.45 -13.07
CA TYR A 179 -11.03 -7.55 -11.97
C TYR A 179 -12.18 -8.11 -11.12
N LYS A 180 -13.26 -8.60 -11.74
CA LYS A 180 -14.42 -9.14 -11.03
C LYS A 180 -14.04 -10.29 -10.10
N VAL A 181 -13.19 -11.20 -10.58
CA VAL A 181 -12.73 -12.35 -9.81
C VAL A 181 -11.73 -11.95 -8.72
N ALA A 182 -10.78 -11.09 -9.05
CA ALA A 182 -9.80 -10.58 -8.09
C ALA A 182 -10.45 -9.79 -6.94
N LYS A 183 -11.46 -8.94 -7.24
CA LYS A 183 -12.21 -8.21 -6.21
C LYS A 183 -12.90 -9.15 -5.22
N SER A 184 -13.51 -10.24 -5.71
CA SER A 184 -14.13 -11.27 -4.86
C SER A 184 -13.10 -11.94 -3.94
N LEU A 185 -11.94 -12.32 -4.48
CA LEU A 185 -10.86 -12.99 -3.75
C LEU A 185 -10.09 -12.07 -2.79
N LEU A 186 -10.31 -10.76 -2.84
CA LEU A 186 -9.76 -9.81 -1.87
C LEU A 186 -10.29 -10.05 -0.45
N LEU A 187 -11.45 -10.71 -0.32
CA LEU A 187 -12.07 -11.08 0.96
C LEU A 187 -11.88 -12.56 1.32
N ASP A 188 -11.03 -13.31 0.59
CA ASP A 188 -10.82 -14.74 0.82
C ASP A 188 -10.37 -15.05 2.25
N ARG A 189 -10.76 -16.19 2.82
CA ARG A 189 -10.32 -16.56 4.18
C ARG A 189 -8.80 -16.74 4.28
N GLN A 190 -8.15 -17.07 3.18
CA GLN A 190 -6.73 -17.36 3.12
C GLN A 190 -5.90 -16.12 2.77
N MET A 191 -4.98 -15.78 3.66
CA MET A 191 -4.17 -14.55 3.58
C MET A 191 -3.30 -14.49 2.32
N ALA A 192 -2.75 -15.63 1.87
CA ALA A 192 -1.99 -15.73 0.64
C ALA A 192 -2.83 -15.37 -0.59
N VAL A 193 -4.11 -15.82 -0.63
CA VAL A 193 -5.05 -15.53 -1.72
C VAL A 193 -5.43 -14.05 -1.72
N ARG A 194 -5.73 -13.46 -0.55
CA ARG A 194 -5.98 -12.00 -0.45
C ARG A 194 -4.80 -11.18 -0.97
N CYS A 195 -3.57 -11.58 -0.62
CA CYS A 195 -2.34 -10.91 -1.08
C CYS A 195 -2.19 -10.99 -2.60
N ALA A 196 -2.38 -12.17 -3.18
CA ALA A 196 -2.31 -12.37 -4.63
C ALA A 196 -3.39 -11.55 -5.36
N ALA A 197 -4.64 -11.57 -4.85
CA ALA A 197 -5.75 -10.79 -5.39
C ALA A 197 -5.46 -9.29 -5.38
N SER A 198 -4.92 -8.79 -4.27
CA SER A 198 -4.49 -7.41 -4.13
C SER A 198 -3.42 -7.02 -5.16
N LYS A 199 -2.42 -7.88 -5.40
CA LYS A 199 -1.38 -7.65 -6.42
C LYS A 199 -1.92 -7.68 -7.85
N CYS A 200 -2.88 -8.56 -8.13
CA CYS A 200 -3.52 -8.62 -9.44
C CYS A 200 -4.31 -7.34 -9.74
N ILE A 201 -5.10 -6.83 -8.78
CA ILE A 201 -5.79 -5.56 -8.96
C ILE A 201 -4.77 -4.41 -9.07
N GLN A 202 -3.66 -4.43 -8.32
CA GLN A 202 -2.58 -3.43 -8.46
C GLN A 202 -2.03 -3.37 -9.88
N ALA A 203 -1.81 -4.53 -10.51
CA ALA A 203 -1.39 -4.59 -11.92
C ALA A 203 -2.44 -4.04 -12.88
N LEU A 204 -3.73 -4.16 -12.55
CA LEU A 204 -4.84 -3.62 -13.35
C LEU A 204 -5.00 -2.09 -13.24
N VAL A 205 -4.70 -1.48 -12.10
CA VAL A 205 -4.91 -0.03 -11.88
C VAL A 205 -4.32 0.85 -13.00
N PRO A 206 -3.05 0.70 -13.42
CA PRO A 206 -2.50 1.53 -14.49
C PRO A 206 -3.09 1.21 -15.88
N GLU A 207 -3.50 -0.03 -16.11
CA GLU A 207 -3.92 -0.54 -17.43
C GLU A 207 -5.43 -0.42 -17.71
N ALA A 208 -6.25 -0.38 -16.66
CA ALA A 208 -7.69 -0.48 -16.74
C ALA A 208 -8.39 0.73 -16.12
N GLN A 209 -8.70 1.72 -16.96
CA GLN A 209 -9.31 3.00 -16.54
C GLN A 209 -10.58 2.85 -15.69
N PHE A 210 -11.41 1.84 -15.97
CA PHE A 210 -12.67 1.62 -15.23
C PHE A 210 -12.45 1.36 -13.73
N VAL A 211 -11.26 0.89 -13.33
CA VAL A 211 -10.93 0.55 -11.93
C VAL A 211 -10.93 1.79 -11.03
N TRP A 212 -10.41 2.91 -11.54
CA TRP A 212 -10.30 4.17 -10.81
C TRP A 212 -11.34 5.22 -11.23
N THR A 213 -12.24 4.89 -12.16
CA THR A 213 -13.42 5.70 -12.48
C THR A 213 -14.70 5.09 -11.90
N HIS A 214 -15.28 4.09 -12.57
CA HIS A 214 -16.59 3.53 -12.22
C HIS A 214 -16.55 2.61 -11.01
N GLU A 215 -15.44 1.88 -10.81
CA GLU A 215 -15.32 0.87 -9.76
C GLU A 215 -14.62 1.38 -8.50
N LEU A 216 -14.14 2.64 -8.49
CA LEU A 216 -13.26 3.17 -7.44
C LEU A 216 -13.88 3.06 -6.04
N GLU A 217 -15.12 3.50 -5.87
CA GLU A 217 -15.79 3.47 -4.57
C GLU A 217 -15.99 2.04 -4.06
N THR A 218 -16.39 1.12 -4.96
CA THR A 218 -16.60 -0.28 -4.59
C THR A 218 -15.28 -0.98 -4.26
N LEU A 219 -14.20 -0.62 -4.97
CA LEU A 219 -12.85 -1.07 -4.67
C LEU A 219 -12.40 -0.58 -3.29
N CYS A 220 -12.57 0.71 -3.00
CA CYS A 220 -12.21 1.30 -1.70
C CYS A 220 -12.97 0.61 -0.56
N SER A 221 -14.30 0.45 -0.69
CA SER A 221 -15.14 -0.25 0.27
C SER A 221 -14.69 -1.71 0.50
N THR A 222 -14.32 -2.41 -0.57
CA THR A 222 -13.80 -3.79 -0.49
C THR A 222 -12.43 -3.83 0.19
N CYS A 223 -11.53 -2.87 -0.09
CA CYS A 223 -10.23 -2.77 0.57
C CYS A 223 -10.37 -2.53 2.08
N PHE A 224 -11.28 -1.65 2.50
CA PHE A 224 -11.55 -1.42 3.93
C PHE A 224 -12.03 -2.69 4.64
N LYS A 225 -12.95 -3.43 4.03
CA LYS A 225 -13.38 -4.74 4.56
C LYS A 225 -12.24 -5.76 4.57
N ALA A 226 -11.38 -5.75 3.56
CA ALA A 226 -10.28 -6.72 3.42
C ALA A 226 -9.16 -6.53 4.46
N PHE A 227 -9.04 -5.33 5.04
CA PHE A 227 -8.14 -5.09 6.17
C PHE A 227 -8.55 -5.84 7.43
N ASP A 228 -9.83 -6.15 7.60
CA ASP A 228 -10.30 -6.82 8.80
C ASP A 228 -9.79 -8.27 8.87
N GLY A 229 -9.23 -8.62 10.02
CA GLY A 229 -8.61 -9.93 10.27
C GLY A 229 -7.36 -10.24 9.43
N CYS A 230 -6.75 -9.26 8.75
CA CYS A 230 -5.58 -9.50 7.90
C CYS A 230 -4.24 -9.39 8.66
N THR A 231 -3.25 -10.20 8.23
CA THR A 231 -1.88 -10.10 8.72
C THR A 231 -1.18 -8.83 8.22
N HIS A 232 -0.09 -8.43 8.87
CA HIS A 232 0.68 -7.24 8.49
C HIS A 232 1.11 -7.25 7.00
N ALA A 233 1.56 -8.39 6.47
CA ALA A 233 1.99 -8.51 5.07
C ALA A 233 0.83 -8.26 4.09
N VAL A 234 -0.35 -8.81 4.36
CA VAL A 234 -1.55 -8.61 3.54
C VAL A 234 -2.05 -7.17 3.65
N ARG A 235 -2.04 -6.61 4.87
CA ARG A 235 -2.39 -5.22 5.13
C ARG A 235 -1.57 -4.27 4.27
N ARG A 236 -0.25 -4.46 4.23
CA ARG A 236 0.64 -3.66 3.38
C ARG A 236 0.31 -3.81 1.89
N SER A 237 -0.03 -5.02 1.43
CA SER A 237 -0.44 -5.23 0.03
C SER A 237 -1.73 -4.49 -0.30
N ILE A 238 -2.76 -4.60 0.54
CA ILE A 238 -4.04 -3.92 0.32
C ILE A 238 -3.89 -2.40 0.42
N ALA A 239 -3.06 -1.90 1.35
CA ALA A 239 -2.75 -0.49 1.48
C ALA A 239 -2.06 0.07 0.21
N LYS A 240 -1.12 -0.67 -0.37
CA LYS A 240 -0.51 -0.34 -1.66
C LYS A 240 -1.55 -0.25 -2.78
N LEU A 241 -2.46 -1.22 -2.85
CA LEU A 241 -3.56 -1.19 -3.81
C LEU A 241 -4.43 0.07 -3.65
N LEU A 242 -4.90 0.32 -2.43
CA LEU A 242 -5.80 1.45 -2.15
C LEU A 242 -5.12 2.79 -2.42
N GLY A 243 -3.87 2.96 -1.95
CA GLY A 243 -3.07 4.16 -2.19
C GLY A 243 -2.80 4.39 -3.67
N LEU A 244 -2.42 3.34 -4.42
CA LEU A 244 -2.19 3.40 -5.86
C LEU A 244 -3.47 3.76 -6.63
N ALA A 245 -4.61 3.15 -6.30
CA ALA A 245 -5.88 3.41 -6.97
C ALA A 245 -6.35 4.86 -6.76
N LEU A 246 -6.26 5.37 -5.53
CA LEU A 246 -6.60 6.76 -5.19
C LEU A 246 -5.63 7.77 -5.82
N ALA A 247 -4.33 7.48 -5.80
CA ALA A 247 -3.32 8.33 -6.44
C ALA A 247 -3.52 8.39 -7.95
N THR A 248 -3.85 7.25 -8.58
CA THR A 248 -4.17 7.17 -10.00
C THR A 248 -5.47 7.90 -10.34
N ALA A 249 -6.50 7.81 -9.49
CA ALA A 249 -7.74 8.54 -9.67
C ALA A 249 -7.54 10.06 -9.55
N HIS A 250 -6.68 10.49 -8.63
CA HIS A 250 -6.38 11.91 -8.40
C HIS A 250 -5.47 12.50 -9.48
N ASN A 251 -4.47 11.73 -9.92
CA ASN A 251 -3.52 12.13 -10.95
C ASN A 251 -3.45 11.06 -12.06
N PRO A 252 -4.47 10.99 -12.93
CA PRO A 252 -4.57 9.94 -13.94
C PRO A 252 -3.43 10.07 -14.96
N PRO A 253 -2.85 8.94 -15.42
CA PRO A 253 -1.78 8.97 -16.40
C PRO A 253 -2.23 9.67 -17.68
N SER A 254 -1.51 10.72 -18.07
CA SER A 254 -1.78 11.47 -19.29
C SER A 254 -1.83 10.53 -20.50
N SER A 255 -2.83 10.72 -21.36
CA SER A 255 -3.07 9.94 -22.58
C SER A 255 -1.86 9.84 -23.52
N ALA A 256 -0.88 10.74 -23.38
CA ALA A 256 0.36 10.78 -24.14
C ALA A 256 1.24 9.51 -23.99
N ARG A 257 1.15 8.79 -22.86
CA ARG A 257 1.90 7.53 -22.67
C ARG A 257 1.38 6.37 -23.53
N ARG A 258 0.21 6.54 -24.17
CA ARG A 258 -0.42 5.54 -25.05
C ARG A 258 -0.12 5.73 -26.54
N LEU A 259 0.56 6.80 -26.93
CA LEU A 259 0.83 7.14 -28.34
C LEU A 259 2.19 6.68 -28.87
N THR A 260 3.08 6.13 -28.03
CA THR A 260 4.42 5.69 -28.47
C THR A 260 4.55 4.19 -28.76
N ALA A 261 3.44 3.45 -28.80
CA ALA A 261 3.44 2.03 -29.16
C ALA A 261 2.36 1.72 -30.21
N GLY A 262 2.75 1.76 -31.48
CA GLY A 262 1.99 1.21 -32.61
C GLY A 262 1.23 2.24 -33.44
N VAL A 263 1.78 2.57 -34.61
CA VAL A 263 1.07 3.26 -35.68
C VAL A 263 0.01 2.30 -36.24
N HIS A 264 -1.25 2.52 -35.89
CA HIS A 264 -2.36 2.07 -36.72
C HIS A 264 -3.31 3.25 -36.94
N HIS A 265 -3.40 3.67 -38.20
CA HIS A 265 -4.40 4.62 -38.68
C HIS A 265 -5.80 4.00 -38.53
N GLY A 266 -6.62 4.63 -37.69
CA GLY A 266 -8.04 4.32 -37.56
C GLY A 266 -8.76 5.54 -37.00
N VAL A 267 -9.63 6.13 -37.81
CA VAL A 267 -10.43 7.32 -37.50
C VAL A 267 -11.46 6.99 -36.41
N GLY A 268 -11.52 7.81 -35.35
CA GLY A 268 -12.72 7.92 -34.52
C GLY A 268 -12.54 7.68 -33.02
N LEU A 269 -12.87 8.72 -32.25
CA LEU A 269 -13.17 8.75 -30.80
C LEU A 269 -11.98 8.57 -29.85
N GLN A 270 -11.36 9.70 -29.50
CA GLN A 270 -10.66 9.82 -28.21
C GLN A 270 -11.67 9.49 -27.09
N PRO A 271 -11.37 8.55 -26.18
CA PRO A 271 -12.21 8.39 -24.99
C PRO A 271 -12.15 9.71 -24.19
N PRO A 272 -13.28 10.19 -23.66
CA PRO A 272 -13.30 11.39 -22.85
C PRO A 272 -12.29 11.24 -21.71
N SER A 273 -11.42 12.23 -21.55
CA SER A 273 -10.49 12.28 -20.42
C SER A 273 -11.31 12.18 -19.14
N ALA A 274 -11.16 11.08 -18.40
CA ALA A 274 -11.84 10.95 -17.11
C ALA A 274 -11.36 12.08 -16.20
N LYS A 275 -12.31 12.84 -15.65
CA LYS A 275 -11.98 13.93 -14.75
C LYS A 275 -11.28 13.36 -13.52
N PRO A 276 -10.12 13.91 -13.12
CA PRO A 276 -9.48 13.51 -11.89
C PRO A 276 -10.40 13.79 -10.70
N ILE A 277 -10.38 12.92 -9.70
CA ILE A 277 -11.09 13.19 -8.44
C ILE A 277 -10.36 14.29 -7.68
N SER A 278 -11.12 15.12 -6.98
CA SER A 278 -10.52 16.16 -6.15
C SER A 278 -9.79 15.51 -4.97
N ILE A 279 -8.82 16.24 -4.42
CA ILE A 279 -8.10 15.75 -3.25
C ILE A 279 -9.00 15.71 -2.00
N GLU A 280 -10.02 16.58 -1.92
CA GLU A 280 -11.06 16.57 -0.89
C GLU A 280 -11.89 15.27 -0.91
N ASP A 281 -12.20 14.76 -2.10
CA ASP A 281 -12.90 13.49 -2.25
C ASP A 281 -12.02 12.32 -1.77
N VAL A 282 -10.71 12.34 -2.09
CA VAL A 282 -9.76 11.33 -1.59
C VAL A 282 -9.70 11.34 -0.07
N TRP A 283 -9.58 12.53 0.53
CA TRP A 283 -9.57 12.70 1.98
C TRP A 283 -10.87 12.22 2.61
N THR A 284 -12.02 12.47 1.98
CA THR A 284 -13.34 12.00 2.43
C THR A 284 -13.42 10.48 2.39
N ILE A 285 -12.93 9.83 1.32
CA ILE A 285 -12.91 8.37 1.21
C ILE A 285 -12.04 7.75 2.30
N LEU A 286 -10.81 8.24 2.47
CA LEU A 286 -9.87 7.69 3.45
C LEU A 286 -10.30 7.98 4.90
N SER A 287 -10.82 9.18 5.19
CA SER A 287 -11.34 9.51 6.53
C SER A 287 -12.57 8.68 6.87
N SER A 288 -13.48 8.46 5.92
CA SER A 288 -14.63 7.58 6.09
C SER A 288 -14.19 6.13 6.35
N GLY A 289 -13.21 5.62 5.61
CA GLY A 289 -12.60 4.32 5.87
C GLY A 289 -11.96 4.21 7.27
N PHE A 290 -11.25 5.26 7.70
CA PHE A 290 -10.55 5.31 8.97
C PHE A 290 -11.49 5.43 10.19
N LEU A 291 -12.51 6.30 10.08
CA LEU A 291 -13.42 6.62 11.18
C LEU A 291 -14.62 5.67 11.25
N ARG A 292 -15.16 5.25 10.09
CA ARG A 292 -16.42 4.48 9.99
C ARG A 292 -16.24 3.03 9.55
N GLY A 293 -15.05 2.67 9.05
CA GLY A 293 -14.73 1.33 8.56
C GLY A 293 -15.23 1.05 7.14
N GLY A 294 -15.61 2.10 6.39
CA GLY A 294 -16.05 2.00 4.99
C GLY A 294 -16.99 3.11 4.57
N MET A 295 -17.32 3.16 3.27
CA MET A 295 -18.13 4.23 2.65
C MET A 295 -19.66 4.06 2.81
N GLY A 296 -20.13 3.17 3.69
CA GLY A 296 -21.55 2.82 3.79
C GLY A 296 -22.40 3.86 4.54
N PHE A 297 -23.52 4.26 3.94
CA PHE A 297 -24.51 5.21 4.48
C PHE A 297 -25.36 4.64 5.65
N LEU A 298 -25.40 3.31 5.83
CA LEU A 298 -26.28 2.62 6.79
C LEU A 298 -25.67 2.36 8.17
N LYS A 299 -24.83 3.27 8.68
CA LYS A 299 -24.61 3.37 10.14
C LYS A 299 -25.27 4.67 10.63
N THR A 300 -26.60 4.70 10.60
CA THR A 300 -27.48 5.67 11.27
C THR A 300 -27.49 5.52 12.80
N SER A 301 -26.51 4.84 13.37
CA SER A 301 -26.30 4.85 14.82
C SER A 301 -25.34 5.99 15.13
N THR A 302 -25.78 6.92 15.96
CA THR A 302 -25.05 8.08 16.49
C THR A 302 -23.76 7.74 17.26
N ASN A 303 -23.33 6.47 17.26
CA ASN A 303 -22.08 6.00 17.83
C ASN A 303 -20.98 5.95 16.75
N PHE A 304 -20.33 7.10 16.54
CA PHE A 304 -19.29 7.34 15.53
C PHE A 304 -17.98 6.53 15.71
N HIS A 305 -17.81 5.74 16.77
CA HIS A 305 -16.51 5.15 17.13
C HIS A 305 -16.52 3.65 17.50
N SER A 306 -17.64 3.08 17.94
CA SER A 306 -17.64 1.79 18.66
C SER A 306 -17.64 0.52 17.80
N GLY A 307 -17.06 0.54 16.59
CA GLY A 307 -17.14 -0.63 15.70
C GLY A 307 -16.18 -0.69 14.52
N VAL A 308 -15.06 0.02 14.56
CA VAL A 308 -13.99 -0.09 13.55
C VAL A 308 -12.80 -0.81 14.16
N SER A 309 -12.36 -1.90 13.53
CA SER A 309 -11.24 -2.68 14.04
C SER A 309 -9.91 -1.91 13.91
N LYS A 310 -8.97 -2.21 14.81
CA LYS A 310 -7.64 -1.57 14.81
C LYS A 310 -6.90 -1.85 13.50
N GLU A 311 -7.16 -3.01 12.91
CA GLU A 311 -6.63 -3.48 11.65
C GLU A 311 -7.03 -2.58 10.48
N VAL A 312 -8.32 -2.19 10.41
CA VAL A 312 -8.84 -1.27 9.38
C VAL A 312 -8.18 0.09 9.52
N ARG A 313 -8.12 0.67 10.72
CA ARG A 313 -7.47 1.97 10.97
C ARG A 313 -5.98 1.94 10.59
N ALA A 314 -5.26 0.91 11.01
CA ALA A 314 -3.85 0.74 10.65
C ALA A 314 -3.66 0.53 9.14
N GLY A 315 -4.56 -0.22 8.49
CA GLY A 315 -4.54 -0.43 7.04
C GLY A 315 -4.78 0.85 6.25
N THR A 316 -5.77 1.65 6.67
CA THR A 316 -6.06 2.96 6.08
C THR A 316 -4.91 3.95 6.32
N ALA A 317 -4.28 3.93 7.49
CA ALA A 317 -3.08 4.71 7.77
C ALA A 317 -1.92 4.34 6.84
N MET A 318 -1.70 3.05 6.57
CA MET A 318 -0.73 2.60 5.56
C MET A 318 -1.14 3.03 4.15
N ALA A 319 -2.43 3.06 3.82
CA ALA A 319 -2.92 3.51 2.52
C ALA A 319 -2.64 5.01 2.29
N TYR A 320 -2.74 5.86 3.32
CA TYR A 320 -2.27 7.24 3.26
C TYR A 320 -0.78 7.31 2.91
N VAL A 321 0.07 6.50 3.57
CA VAL A 321 1.51 6.47 3.28
C VAL A 321 1.78 6.10 1.83
N GLU A 322 1.14 5.05 1.33
CA GLU A 322 1.32 4.59 -0.05
C GLU A 322 0.76 5.61 -1.05
N PHE A 323 -0.37 6.27 -0.75
CA PHE A 323 -0.93 7.37 -1.56
C PHE A 323 0.07 8.52 -1.72
N PHE A 324 0.63 9.03 -0.62
CA PHE A 324 1.65 10.09 -0.68
C PHE A 324 2.93 9.63 -1.39
N THR A 325 3.32 8.36 -1.20
CA THR A 325 4.47 7.77 -1.90
C THR A 325 4.25 7.73 -3.41
N CYS A 326 3.03 7.40 -3.86
CA CYS A 326 2.69 7.39 -5.29
C CYS A 326 2.67 8.78 -5.93
N LEU A 327 2.24 9.82 -5.20
CA LEU A 327 2.23 11.20 -5.70
C LEU A 327 3.62 11.86 -5.69
N GLY A 328 4.53 11.36 -4.85
CA GLY A 328 5.92 11.79 -4.79
C GLY A 328 6.15 13.05 -3.96
N SER A 329 7.42 13.39 -3.75
CA SER A 329 7.85 14.50 -2.87
C SER A 329 7.35 15.85 -3.36
N SER A 330 7.43 16.14 -4.66
CA SER A 330 7.08 17.44 -5.22
C SER A 330 5.61 17.82 -5.03
N TRP A 331 4.70 16.85 -5.14
CA TRP A 331 3.28 17.06 -4.85
C TRP A 331 3.07 17.27 -3.35
N PHE A 332 3.74 16.46 -2.52
CA PHE A 332 3.57 16.49 -1.08
C PHE A 332 4.10 17.78 -0.45
N GLU A 333 5.21 18.34 -0.95
CA GLU A 333 5.73 19.65 -0.54
C GLU A 333 4.70 20.77 -0.76
N LYS A 334 4.10 20.82 -1.96
CA LYS A 334 3.09 21.83 -2.31
C LYS A 334 1.80 21.71 -1.51
N SER A 335 1.47 20.48 -1.09
CA SER A 335 0.20 20.16 -0.43
C SER A 335 0.35 19.94 1.07
N LEU A 336 1.56 20.14 1.63
CA LEU A 336 1.88 19.82 3.03
C LEU A 336 0.90 20.47 4.00
N SER A 337 0.68 21.77 3.83
CA SER A 337 -0.20 22.58 4.69
C SER A 337 -1.63 22.02 4.74
N LYS A 338 -2.15 21.52 3.61
CA LYS A 338 -3.47 20.88 3.53
C LYS A 338 -3.47 19.50 4.18
N CYS A 339 -2.42 18.70 3.94
CA CYS A 339 -2.29 17.36 4.51
C CYS A 339 -2.24 17.41 6.05
N VAL A 340 -1.46 18.35 6.61
CA VAL A 340 -1.35 18.52 8.06
C VAL A 340 -2.71 18.89 8.66
N ARG A 341 -3.42 19.87 8.10
CA ARG A 341 -4.76 20.25 8.56
C ARG A 341 -5.75 19.09 8.48
N HIS A 342 -5.76 18.34 7.37
CA HIS A 342 -6.58 17.13 7.24
C HIS A 342 -6.31 16.11 8.35
N PHE A 343 -5.05 15.85 8.72
CA PHE A 343 -4.75 14.92 9.81
C PHE A 343 -5.15 15.46 11.19
N PHE A 344 -5.06 16.78 11.42
CA PHE A 344 -5.58 17.41 12.64
C PHE A 344 -7.11 17.23 12.74
N ASP A 345 -7.83 17.50 11.66
CA ASP A 345 -9.28 17.33 11.60
C ASP A 345 -9.65 15.85 11.79
N LEU A 346 -8.94 14.94 11.12
CA LEU A 346 -9.14 13.49 11.24
C LEU A 346 -8.97 13.00 12.70
N VAL A 347 -7.94 13.47 13.40
CA VAL A 347 -7.69 13.11 14.81
C VAL A 347 -8.77 13.72 15.70
N THR A 348 -9.14 14.99 15.45
CA THR A 348 -10.16 15.69 16.23
C THR A 348 -11.50 14.99 16.10
N SER A 349 -11.97 14.76 14.87
CA SER A 349 -13.19 13.98 14.61
C SER A 349 -13.09 12.54 15.12
N GLY A 350 -11.91 11.92 15.07
CA GLY A 350 -11.67 10.58 15.57
C GLY A 350 -11.74 10.43 17.09
N CYS A 351 -11.45 11.51 17.82
CA CYS A 351 -11.47 11.53 19.27
C CYS A 351 -12.76 12.14 19.85
N GLN A 352 -13.69 12.60 19.00
CA GLN A 352 -14.96 13.18 19.41
C GLN A 352 -15.96 12.08 19.83
N GLY A 353 -16.05 11.79 21.13
CA GLY A 353 -17.05 10.86 21.68
C GLY A 353 -16.53 10.06 22.88
N SER A 354 -17.26 9.01 23.28
CA SER A 354 -16.86 8.06 24.34
C SER A 354 -15.78 7.06 23.86
N ALA A 355 -14.82 7.52 23.06
CA ALA A 355 -13.66 6.71 22.68
C ALA A 355 -12.80 6.52 23.95
N GLY A 356 -12.58 5.27 24.34
CA GLY A 356 -11.72 4.98 25.50
C GLY A 356 -10.32 5.57 25.29
N HIS A 357 -9.63 5.95 26.37
CA HIS A 357 -8.30 6.57 26.30
C HIS A 357 -7.31 5.84 25.36
N GLY A 358 -7.29 4.50 25.41
CA GLY A 358 -6.44 3.68 24.55
C GLY A 358 -6.80 3.75 23.05
N GLU A 359 -8.08 3.96 22.71
CA GLU A 359 -8.52 4.15 21.33
C GLU A 359 -8.07 5.51 20.78
N ALA A 360 -8.21 6.57 21.58
CA ALA A 360 -7.74 7.91 21.23
C ALA A 360 -6.21 7.96 21.03
N ILE A 361 -5.44 7.21 21.83
CA ILE A 361 -4.00 7.06 21.62
C ILE A 361 -3.72 6.36 20.29
N PHE A 362 -4.42 5.26 20.01
CA PHE A 362 -4.21 4.50 18.78
C PHE A 362 -4.53 5.31 17.53
N ILE A 363 -5.62 6.07 17.53
CA ILE A 363 -6.00 6.99 16.43
C ILE A 363 -4.87 8.01 16.18
N ARG A 364 -4.35 8.63 17.26
CA ARG A 364 -3.22 9.56 17.17
C ARG A 364 -1.97 8.90 16.60
N GLN A 365 -1.63 7.69 17.05
CA GLN A 365 -0.48 6.95 16.53
C GLN A 365 -0.63 6.63 15.03
N CYS A 366 -1.82 6.26 14.58
CA CYS A 366 -2.07 6.04 13.15
C CYS A 366 -1.92 7.31 12.31
N ALA A 367 -2.46 8.44 12.76
CA ALA A 367 -2.32 9.72 12.06
C ALA A 367 -0.86 10.19 12.01
N VAL A 368 -0.14 10.08 13.13
CA VAL A 368 1.29 10.37 13.21
C VAL A 368 2.08 9.47 12.27
N PHE A 369 1.80 8.16 12.25
CA PHE A 369 2.44 7.23 11.31
C PHE A 369 2.18 7.60 9.85
N ALA A 370 0.92 7.89 9.50
CA ALA A 370 0.50 8.22 8.14
C ALA A 370 1.16 9.50 7.60
N LEU A 371 1.40 10.48 8.48
CA LEU A 371 2.04 11.75 8.12
C LEU A 371 3.58 11.69 8.20
N SER A 372 4.13 11.13 9.28
CA SER A 372 5.60 11.11 9.51
C SER A 372 6.34 10.21 8.53
N ASN A 373 5.78 9.06 8.15
CA ASN A 373 6.49 8.11 7.30
C ASN A 373 6.83 8.68 5.91
N PRO A 374 5.88 9.28 5.17
CA PRO A 374 6.18 9.98 3.92
C PRO A 374 7.14 11.15 4.11
N LEU A 375 6.99 11.94 5.18
CA LEU A 375 7.88 13.08 5.44
C LEU A 375 9.33 12.63 5.60
N LEU A 376 9.58 11.62 6.43
CA LEU A 376 10.93 11.13 6.69
C LEU A 376 11.55 10.43 5.48
N LYS A 377 10.73 9.78 4.64
CA LYS A 377 11.20 9.00 3.49
C LYS A 377 11.34 9.82 2.21
N LEU A 378 10.46 10.80 1.98
CA LEU A 378 10.38 11.55 0.72
C LEU A 378 11.07 12.91 0.79
N PHE A 379 11.15 13.55 1.97
CA PHE A 379 11.73 14.88 2.09
C PHE A 379 13.22 14.82 2.42
N SER A 380 13.97 15.73 1.79
CA SER A 380 15.34 16.05 2.21
C SER A 380 15.35 16.71 3.59
N GLU A 381 16.50 16.70 4.26
CA GLU A 381 16.68 17.35 5.58
C GLU A 381 16.24 18.82 5.57
N LYS A 382 16.58 19.55 4.51
CA LYS A 382 16.15 20.94 4.33
C LYS A 382 14.62 21.08 4.30
N MET A 383 13.94 20.19 3.58
CA MET A 383 12.49 20.23 3.47
C MET A 383 11.79 19.74 4.74
N GLN A 384 12.39 18.80 5.48
CA GLN A 384 11.91 18.40 6.81
C GLN A 384 11.95 19.57 7.80
N MET A 385 12.98 20.42 7.76
CA MET A 385 13.02 21.64 8.57
C MET A 385 11.88 22.61 8.22
N ILE A 386 11.62 22.82 6.92
CA ILE A 386 10.51 23.66 6.46
C ILE A 386 9.17 23.06 6.91
N ALA A 387 9.01 21.74 6.78
CA ALA A 387 7.81 21.05 7.22
C ALA A 387 7.57 21.21 8.73
N CYS A 388 8.61 21.14 9.55
CA CYS A 388 8.51 21.38 10.99
C CYS A 388 8.03 22.80 11.30
N LYS A 389 8.53 23.82 10.58
CA LYS A 389 8.08 25.21 10.74
C LYS A 389 6.61 25.37 10.35
N GLU A 390 6.21 24.80 9.22
CA GLU A 390 4.83 24.81 8.73
C GLU A 390 3.87 24.15 9.72
N MET A 391 4.24 22.98 10.27
CA MET A 391 3.45 22.30 11.30
C MET A 391 3.33 23.14 12.56
N GLY A 392 4.41 23.76 13.03
CA GLY A 392 4.39 24.67 14.18
C GLY A 392 3.44 25.84 13.97
N GLN A 393 3.43 26.43 12.75
CA GLN A 393 2.52 27.50 12.40
C GLN A 393 1.05 27.03 12.40
N ILE A 394 0.74 25.87 11.81
CA ILE A 394 -0.63 25.33 11.80
C ILE A 394 -1.12 25.02 13.22
N ILE A 395 -0.25 24.50 14.08
CA ILE A 395 -0.59 24.28 15.49
C ILE A 395 -0.89 25.61 16.18
N ALA A 396 -0.08 26.65 15.95
CA ALA A 396 -0.31 27.98 16.51
C ALA A 396 -1.65 28.58 16.03
N GLU A 397 -1.96 28.45 14.74
CA GLU A 397 -3.24 28.86 14.15
C GLU A 397 -4.41 28.14 14.82
N HIS A 398 -4.34 26.82 14.98
CA HIS A 398 -5.35 26.03 15.68
C HIS A 398 -5.52 26.45 17.16
N MET A 399 -4.43 26.66 17.89
CA MET A 399 -4.52 27.06 19.31
C MET A 399 -5.18 28.43 19.48
N ASN A 400 -4.97 29.34 18.53
CA ASN A 400 -5.58 30.67 18.53
C ASN A 400 -7.03 30.66 18.03
N SER A 401 -7.38 29.87 17.02
CA SER A 401 -8.71 29.87 16.40
C SER A 401 -9.76 29.09 17.20
N PHE A 402 -9.37 28.04 17.91
CA PHE A 402 -10.31 27.19 18.66
C PHE A 402 -10.63 27.71 20.07
N GLY A 403 -10.06 28.85 20.49
CA GLY A 403 -10.35 29.46 21.79
C GLY A 403 -10.01 28.56 22.99
N ILE A 404 -9.19 27.51 22.80
CA ILE A 404 -8.88 26.48 23.80
C ILE A 404 -8.24 27.09 25.05
N LEU A 405 -7.57 28.23 24.90
CA LEU A 405 -6.95 28.94 26.01
C LEU A 405 -7.98 29.38 27.06
N GLU A 406 -9.14 29.94 26.68
CA GLU A 406 -10.10 30.46 27.66
C GLU A 406 -10.62 29.38 28.64
N PRO A 407 -11.07 28.20 28.19
CA PRO A 407 -11.39 27.09 29.09
C PRO A 407 -10.22 26.64 29.97
N ILE A 408 -8.98 26.62 29.46
CA ILE A 408 -7.82 26.24 30.30
C ILE A 408 -7.61 27.29 31.40
N PHE A 409 -7.70 28.58 31.05
CA PHE A 409 -7.59 29.68 32.00
C PHE A 409 -8.72 29.67 33.04
N SER A 410 -9.91 29.19 32.71
CA SER A 410 -11.01 29.03 33.70
C SER A 410 -10.77 27.85 34.64
N VAL A 411 -10.19 26.75 34.16
CA VAL A 411 -9.84 25.58 35.00
C VAL A 411 -8.73 25.91 36.02
N LEU A 412 -7.89 26.92 35.76
CA LEU A 412 -6.94 27.44 36.76
C LEU A 412 -7.63 28.00 38.01
N LEU A 413 -8.92 28.32 37.94
CA LEU A 413 -9.71 28.80 39.08
C LEU A 413 -10.53 27.68 39.75
N HIS A 414 -10.43 26.45 39.26
CA HIS A 414 -11.21 25.32 39.73
C HIS A 414 -10.88 24.98 41.20
N PRO A 415 -11.86 24.59 42.05
CA PRO A 415 -11.62 24.29 43.46
C PRO A 415 -10.66 23.12 43.69
N SER A 416 -10.68 22.11 42.82
CA SER A 416 -9.73 20.98 42.87
C SER A 416 -8.34 21.39 42.38
N GLU A 417 -7.33 21.16 43.23
CA GLU A 417 -5.91 21.42 42.92
C GLU A 417 -5.38 20.59 41.76
N LEU A 418 -5.80 19.33 41.64
CA LEU A 418 -5.40 18.44 40.53
C LEU A 418 -5.82 19.02 39.17
N CYS A 419 -7.01 19.64 39.11
CA CYS A 419 -7.47 20.31 37.89
C CYS A 419 -6.60 21.52 37.55
N ARG A 420 -6.22 22.32 38.56
CA ARG A 420 -5.33 23.48 38.37
C ARG A 420 -3.94 23.06 37.88
N LEU A 421 -3.37 21.99 38.46
CA LEU A 421 -2.08 21.43 38.02
C LEU A 421 -2.16 20.88 36.60
N ALA A 422 -3.25 20.20 36.23
CA ALA A 422 -3.46 19.71 34.87
C ALA A 422 -3.59 20.87 33.86
N ALA A 423 -4.30 21.94 34.21
CA ALA A 423 -4.38 23.15 33.38
C ALA A 423 -3.02 23.85 33.23
N ALA A 424 -2.24 23.97 34.30
CA ALA A 424 -0.88 24.51 34.28
C ALA A 424 0.05 23.66 33.39
N TRP A 425 -0.03 22.32 33.50
CA TRP A 425 0.70 21.40 32.64
C TRP A 425 0.30 21.53 31.16
N CYS A 426 -1.00 21.73 30.90
CA CYS A 426 -1.49 21.97 29.54
C CYS A 426 -0.91 23.25 28.93
N LEU A 427 -0.91 24.36 29.68
CA LEU A 427 -0.27 25.62 29.25
C LEU A 427 1.23 25.45 28.99
N ARG A 428 1.93 24.70 29.85
CA ARG A 428 3.34 24.34 29.62
C ARG A 428 3.52 23.59 28.31
N CYS A 429 2.74 22.54 28.05
CA CYS A 429 2.82 21.79 26.81
C CYS A 429 2.57 22.68 25.58
N ILE A 430 1.54 23.53 25.61
CA ILE A 430 1.24 24.48 24.52
C ILE A 430 2.44 25.40 24.28
N SER A 431 3.04 25.94 25.33
CA SER A 431 4.17 26.87 25.21
C SER A 431 5.47 26.22 24.70
N ILE A 432 5.69 24.93 24.99
CA ILE A 432 6.81 24.16 24.43
C ILE A 432 6.58 23.89 22.94
N THR A 433 5.35 23.52 22.57
CA THR A 433 5.00 23.22 21.18
C THR A 433 4.96 24.49 20.31
N VAL A 434 4.50 25.61 20.87
CA VAL A 434 4.39 26.91 20.20
C VAL A 434 5.12 27.98 21.02
N PRO A 435 6.46 28.11 20.85
CA PRO A 435 7.26 29.05 21.64
C PRO A 435 6.82 30.51 21.54
N SER A 436 6.18 30.92 20.43
CA SER A 436 5.66 32.29 20.26
C SER A 436 4.52 32.63 21.22
N LEU A 437 3.83 31.64 21.80
CA LEU A 437 2.79 31.85 22.81
C LEU A 437 3.35 31.98 24.23
N MET A 438 4.64 31.71 24.46
CA MET A 438 5.25 31.75 25.79
C MET A 438 5.06 33.09 26.50
N THR A 439 5.51 34.18 25.87
CA THR A 439 5.46 35.53 26.43
C THR A 439 4.00 36.01 26.63
N PRO A 440 3.10 35.89 25.64
CA PRO A 440 1.69 36.23 25.83
C PRO A 440 1.00 35.45 26.96
N LEU A 441 1.26 34.15 27.09
CA LEU A 441 0.65 33.32 28.13
C LEU A 441 1.17 33.69 29.52
N LEU A 442 2.47 33.95 29.65
CA LEU A 442 3.08 34.37 30.90
C LEU A 442 2.55 35.72 31.37
N GLU A 443 2.51 36.71 30.49
CA GLU A 443 1.94 38.04 30.78
C GLU A 443 0.49 37.94 31.20
N ARG A 444 -0.29 37.12 30.50
CA ARG A 444 -1.69 36.89 30.82
C ARG A 444 -1.87 36.22 32.19
N CYS A 445 -1.01 35.26 32.56
CA CYS A 445 -1.03 34.65 33.90
C CYS A 445 -0.71 35.66 35.00
N LEU A 446 0.33 36.49 34.80
CA LEU A 446 0.75 37.51 35.77
C LEU A 446 -0.33 38.59 35.95
N LEU A 447 -0.89 39.11 34.86
CA LEU A 447 -1.97 40.09 34.92
C LEU A 447 -3.20 39.52 35.64
N ARG A 448 -3.61 38.28 35.32
CA ARG A 448 -4.78 37.65 35.96
C ARG A 448 -4.53 37.31 37.43
N LEU A 449 -3.30 36.98 37.81
CA LEU A 449 -2.89 36.80 39.20
C LEU A 449 -3.02 38.12 39.99
N GLU A 450 -2.51 39.23 39.43
CA GLU A 450 -2.62 40.55 40.06
C GLU A 450 -4.07 41.01 40.24
N HIS A 451 -4.95 40.72 39.28
CA HIS A 451 -6.37 41.06 39.36
C HIS A 451 -7.15 40.18 40.35
N ASN A 452 -6.73 38.93 40.56
CA ASN A 452 -7.44 37.94 41.39
C ASN A 452 -6.71 37.59 42.69
N LYS A 453 -5.85 38.49 43.18
CA LYS A 453 -5.04 38.34 44.41
C LYS A 453 -5.82 38.10 45.71
N ASN A 454 -7.14 38.24 45.69
CA ASN A 454 -8.00 37.95 46.85
C ASN A 454 -8.55 36.50 46.85
N SER A 455 -8.29 35.71 45.80
CA SER A 455 -8.76 34.33 45.68
C SER A 455 -7.61 33.34 45.85
N ALA A 456 -7.66 32.52 46.91
CA ALA A 456 -6.67 31.48 47.17
C ALA A 456 -6.54 30.49 45.99
N ASN A 457 -7.66 30.15 45.34
CA ASN A 457 -7.66 29.28 44.17
C ASN A 457 -6.96 29.93 42.98
N ALA A 458 -7.18 31.24 42.75
CA ALA A 458 -6.53 31.98 41.68
C ALA A 458 -5.02 32.10 41.91
N ILE A 459 -4.60 32.38 43.16
CA ILE A 459 -3.19 32.41 43.53
C ILE A 459 -2.54 31.06 43.25
N SER A 460 -3.11 29.97 43.76
CA SER A 460 -2.60 28.61 43.54
C SER A 460 -2.52 28.27 42.05
N GLY A 461 -3.60 28.48 41.29
CA GLY A 461 -3.65 28.14 39.87
C GLY A 461 -2.68 28.93 39.01
N TYR A 462 -2.70 30.26 39.10
CA TYR A 462 -1.81 31.11 38.29
C TYR A 462 -0.35 31.02 38.71
N SER A 463 -0.04 30.73 39.99
CA SER A 463 1.34 30.47 40.42
C SER A 463 1.86 29.16 39.82
N CYS A 464 1.06 28.09 39.85
CA CYS A 464 1.40 26.83 39.20
C CYS A 464 1.57 27.00 37.68
N ALA A 465 0.69 27.76 37.02
CA ALA A 465 0.79 28.05 35.59
C ALA A 465 2.07 28.84 35.24
N THR A 466 2.36 29.92 35.99
CA THR A 466 3.57 30.73 35.83
C THR A 466 4.82 29.88 36.02
N ALA A 467 4.90 29.07 37.08
CA ALA A 467 6.01 28.16 37.32
C ALA A 467 6.20 27.15 36.18
N ALA A 468 5.10 26.57 35.67
CA ALA A 468 5.13 25.60 34.59
C ALA A 468 5.58 26.24 33.26
N LEU A 469 5.17 27.47 32.96
CA LEU A 469 5.60 28.25 31.80
C LEU A 469 7.07 28.66 31.91
N THR A 470 7.53 29.13 33.07
CA THR A 470 8.94 29.47 33.28
C THR A 470 9.84 28.23 33.15
N ALA A 471 9.40 27.07 33.63
CA ALA A 471 10.10 25.80 33.42
C ALA A 471 10.11 25.35 31.94
N ALA A 472 9.18 25.83 31.12
CA ALA A 472 9.17 25.56 29.68
C ALA A 472 10.28 26.32 28.92
N VAL A 473 10.75 27.46 29.47
CA VAL A 473 11.80 28.30 28.87
C VAL A 473 13.09 27.52 28.67
N CYS A 474 13.40 26.57 29.55
CA CYS A 474 14.57 25.68 29.42
C CYS A 474 14.54 24.84 28.13
N HIS A 475 13.37 24.70 27.50
CA HIS A 475 13.19 23.97 26.24
C HIS A 475 13.02 24.90 25.02
N CYS A 476 13.07 26.23 25.19
CA CYS A 476 12.92 27.21 24.11
C CYS A 476 14.22 28.00 23.88
N PRO A 477 14.95 27.77 22.77
CA PRO A 477 16.22 28.43 22.49
C PRO A 477 16.10 29.96 22.25
N LEU A 478 14.89 30.48 22.06
CA LEU A 478 14.61 31.91 21.89
C LEU A 478 14.55 32.69 23.22
N GLY A 479 14.49 32.00 24.36
CA GLY A 479 14.41 32.62 25.70
C GLY A 479 13.15 33.47 25.93
N ILE A 480 13.05 34.07 27.12
CA ILE A 480 12.12 35.18 27.39
C ILE A 480 12.89 36.48 27.13
N PRO A 481 12.32 37.49 26.45
CA PRO A 481 12.94 38.80 26.34
C PRO A 481 13.37 39.34 27.73
N ASN A 482 14.65 39.70 27.84
CA ASN A 482 15.37 39.98 29.10
C ASN A 482 14.77 41.12 29.97
N SER A 483 13.79 41.86 29.45
CA SER A 483 13.10 42.94 30.17
C SER A 483 12.03 42.46 31.17
N LYS A 484 11.62 41.17 31.15
CA LYS A 484 10.48 40.68 31.96
C LYS A 484 10.79 39.61 33.01
N CYS A 485 12.01 39.05 33.06
CA CYS A 485 12.42 38.09 34.10
C CYS A 485 12.46 38.68 35.53
N LYS A 486 12.45 40.00 35.71
CA LYS A 486 12.51 40.64 37.04
C LYS A 486 11.23 40.52 37.87
N ALA A 487 10.09 40.14 37.27
CA ALA A 487 8.80 40.07 37.98
C ALA A 487 8.54 38.72 38.67
N SER A 488 9.24 37.64 38.29
CA SER A 488 9.00 36.29 38.85
C SER A 488 9.86 35.98 40.09
N ALA A 489 10.72 36.91 40.52
CA ALA A 489 11.66 36.75 41.64
C ALA A 489 11.37 37.72 42.81
N ARG A 490 10.13 38.22 42.92
CA ARG A 490 9.66 39.00 44.07
C ARG A 490 8.41 38.40 44.65
#